data_AF-A0A432UQD9-F1
#
_entry.id   AF-A0A432UQD9-F1
#
_cell.length_a   1.000
_cell.length_b   1.000
_cell.length_c   1.000
_cell.angle_alpha   90.00
_cell.angle_beta   90.00
_cell.angle_gamma   90.00
#
_symmetry.space_group_name_H-M   'P 1'
#
loop_
_entity.id
_entity.type
_entity.pdbx_description
1 polymer ?
#
loop_
_entity_poly.entity_id
_entity_poly.type
_entity_poly.pdbx_seq_one_letter_code
_entity_poly.pdbx_strand_id
1 'polypeptide(L)'
;MDIMEKIHLPLGRYRIGLQAIDEISFRGYSGSAWRGLFGHALKRTVCVTRESHCSGCMLYHSCVYSWIFETPPPEDSKIMCRYPAVPHPFVLSPEFSLRKTPVGKPIDIGLTLVGKANQYLPYVIEAFRRMGEQGIGPSKSRFKLIQVKQKIDLLQGNWQALYENGRLQKSADPQTPKLLAWYIVRKTDLIKRD
;
A
#
# COMPACT_ATOMS: atom_id res chain seq x y z
N MET A 1 32.67 13.41 -1.86
CA MET A 1 31.87 12.69 -0.84
C MET A 1 30.64 12.17 -1.56
N ASP A 2 30.66 10.86 -1.85
CA ASP A 2 29.77 10.15 -2.77
C ASP A 2 28.28 10.39 -2.52
N ILE A 3 27.64 11.17 -3.38
CA ILE A 3 26.16 11.17 -3.53
C ILE A 3 25.70 9.86 -4.25
N MET A 4 26.62 8.93 -4.47
CA MET A 4 26.42 7.62 -5.09
C MET A 4 26.01 6.52 -4.09
N GLU A 5 25.54 6.87 -2.89
CA GLU A 5 24.89 5.91 -2.02
C GLU A 5 23.66 5.37 -2.77
N LYS A 6 23.78 4.15 -3.29
CA LYS A 6 22.77 3.44 -4.09
C LYS A 6 21.40 3.66 -3.45
N ILE A 7 20.49 4.35 -4.14
CA ILE A 7 19.09 4.45 -3.71
C ILE A 7 18.53 3.02 -3.65
N HIS A 8 18.50 2.46 -2.46
CA HIS A 8 18.01 1.12 -2.19
C HIS A 8 16.53 1.21 -1.82
N LEU A 9 15.67 1.12 -2.84
CA LEU A 9 14.22 1.21 -2.68
C LEU A 9 13.54 -0.12 -3.08
N PRO A 10 13.53 -1.12 -2.18
CA PRO A 10 12.93 -2.41 -2.47
C PRO A 10 11.42 -2.28 -2.68
N LEU A 11 10.89 -2.95 -3.71
CA LEU A 11 9.48 -2.96 -4.07
C LEU A 11 8.90 -4.36 -3.89
N GLY A 12 7.84 -4.46 -3.10
CA GLY A 12 6.98 -5.63 -3.07
C GLY A 12 5.75 -5.36 -3.93
N ARG A 13 5.47 -6.22 -4.91
CA ARG A 13 4.25 -6.15 -5.73
C ARG A 13 3.34 -7.32 -5.43
N TYR A 14 2.07 -7.03 -5.21
CA TYR A 14 1.07 -7.99 -4.79
C TYR A 14 -0.21 -7.86 -5.61
N ARG A 15 -0.88 -9.00 -5.80
CA ARG A 15 -2.26 -9.07 -6.28
C ARG A 15 -3.14 -9.58 -5.15
N ILE A 16 -4.10 -8.75 -4.75
CA ILE A 16 -5.07 -9.07 -3.71
C ILE A 16 -6.34 -9.53 -4.41
N GLY A 17 -6.64 -10.83 -4.30
CA GLY A 17 -7.85 -11.43 -4.85
C GLY A 17 -8.95 -11.46 -3.80
N LEU A 18 -10.03 -10.73 -4.05
CA LEU A 18 -11.21 -10.64 -3.20
C LEU A 18 -12.41 -11.27 -3.90
N GLN A 19 -13.44 -11.62 -3.14
CA GLN A 19 -14.74 -12.05 -3.67
C GLN A 19 -15.86 -11.23 -3.03
N ALA A 20 -16.73 -10.65 -3.85
CA ALA A 20 -17.89 -9.91 -3.39
C ALA A 20 -18.86 -10.84 -2.65
N ILE A 21 -19.30 -10.44 -1.44
CA ILE A 21 -20.36 -11.12 -0.68
C ILE A 21 -21.69 -10.42 -0.91
N ASP A 22 -21.66 -9.09 -0.92
CA ASP A 22 -22.80 -8.26 -1.33
C ASP A 22 -22.49 -7.60 -2.68
N GLU A 23 -23.51 -7.07 -3.35
CA GLU A 23 -23.30 -6.28 -4.56
C GLU A 23 -22.54 -4.99 -4.23
N ILE A 24 -21.42 -4.75 -4.91
CA ILE A 24 -20.59 -3.55 -4.73
C ILE A 24 -20.84 -2.61 -5.90
N SER A 25 -21.14 -1.35 -5.62
CA SER A 25 -21.30 -0.33 -6.66
C SER A 25 -20.64 0.98 -6.24
N PHE A 26 -19.98 1.62 -7.21
CA PHE A 26 -19.36 2.92 -7.04
C PHE A 26 -20.05 3.95 -7.93
N ARG A 27 -20.39 5.11 -7.36
CA ARG A 27 -20.92 6.26 -8.12
C ARG A 27 -19.82 7.06 -8.86
N GLY A 28 -18.55 6.66 -8.72
CA GLY A 28 -17.38 7.37 -9.26
C GLY A 28 -16.09 6.56 -9.10
N TYR A 29 -14.95 7.23 -8.98
CA TYR A 29 -13.63 6.61 -8.85
C TYR A 29 -13.52 5.77 -7.56
N SER A 30 -13.37 4.45 -7.68
CA SER A 30 -13.36 3.52 -6.54
C SER A 30 -12.10 3.62 -5.68
N GLY A 31 -11.00 4.18 -6.20
CA GLY A 31 -9.71 4.20 -5.52
C GLY A 31 -9.70 4.95 -4.20
N SER A 32 -10.45 6.06 -4.06
CA SER A 32 -10.56 6.78 -2.78
C SER A 32 -11.31 5.96 -1.73
N ALA A 33 -12.35 5.23 -2.14
CA ALA A 33 -13.09 4.32 -1.27
C ALA A 33 -12.20 3.17 -0.77
N TRP A 34 -11.44 2.53 -1.68
CA TRP A 34 -10.50 1.47 -1.31
C TRP A 34 -9.39 1.97 -0.39
N ARG A 35 -8.78 3.13 -0.71
CA ARG A 35 -7.74 3.73 0.14
C ARG A 35 -8.28 4.10 1.52
N GLY A 36 -9.47 4.70 1.59
CA GLY A 36 -10.11 5.08 2.85
C GLY A 36 -10.41 3.86 3.73
N LEU A 37 -11.03 2.83 3.14
CA LEU A 37 -11.32 1.59 3.85
C LEU A 37 -10.03 0.89 4.32
N PHE A 38 -8.98 0.89 3.51
CA PHE A 38 -7.67 0.36 3.90
C PHE A 38 -7.08 1.10 5.10
N GLY A 39 -7.05 2.44 5.08
CA GLY A 39 -6.55 3.23 6.19
C GLY A 39 -7.30 2.95 7.50
N HIS A 40 -8.64 2.96 7.45
CA HIS A 40 -9.46 2.67 8.62
C HIS A 40 -9.24 1.25 9.17
N ALA A 41 -9.18 0.26 8.28
CA ALA A 41 -8.95 -1.12 8.68
C ALA A 41 -7.54 -1.33 9.25
N LEU A 42 -6.52 -0.73 8.64
CA LEU A 42 -5.15 -0.79 9.14
C LEU A 42 -5.06 -0.15 10.53
N LYS A 43 -5.64 1.05 10.73
CA LYS A 43 -5.70 1.70 12.03
C LYS A 43 -6.35 0.80 13.08
N ARG A 44 -7.51 0.22 12.78
CA ARG A 44 -8.20 -0.73 13.68
C ARG A 44 -7.41 -2.01 13.96
N THR A 45 -6.55 -2.42 13.03
CA THR A 45 -5.74 -3.63 13.16
C THR A 45 -4.55 -3.42 14.10
N VAL A 46 -3.89 -2.26 14.04
CA VAL A 46 -2.60 -2.04 14.73
C VAL A 46 -2.65 -1.04 15.88
N CYS A 47 -3.68 -0.19 15.96
CA CYS A 47 -3.72 0.88 16.96
C CYS A 47 -4.06 0.34 18.35
N VAL A 48 -3.08 0.37 19.26
CA VAL A 48 -3.21 -0.08 20.64
C VAL A 48 -3.92 0.95 21.54
N THR A 49 -3.79 2.24 21.24
CA THR A 49 -4.40 3.32 22.05
C THR A 49 -5.86 3.58 21.70
N ARG A 50 -6.28 3.20 20.48
CA ARG A 50 -7.63 3.44 19.92
C ARG A 50 -8.03 4.92 19.83
N GLU A 51 -7.05 5.83 19.85
CA GLU A 51 -7.27 7.26 19.71
C GLU A 51 -7.97 7.63 18.40
N SER A 52 -8.89 8.61 18.48
CA SER A 52 -9.60 9.13 17.31
C SER A 52 -8.64 9.85 16.35
N HIS A 53 -7.65 10.57 16.87
CA HIS A 53 -6.63 11.30 16.10
C HIS A 53 -5.21 10.81 16.43
N CYS A 54 -4.33 10.80 15.43
CA CYS A 54 -2.97 10.27 15.59
C CYS A 54 -1.92 11.33 15.96
N SER A 55 -2.16 12.61 15.67
CA SER A 55 -1.18 13.70 15.83
C SER A 55 -0.67 13.92 17.26
N GLY A 56 -1.47 13.58 18.28
CA GLY A 56 -1.08 13.67 19.70
C GLY A 56 -0.69 12.33 20.32
N CYS A 57 -0.62 11.26 19.54
CA CYS A 57 -0.36 9.92 20.08
C CYS A 57 1.13 9.75 20.43
N MET A 58 1.42 9.20 21.61
CA MET A 58 2.79 8.89 22.04
C MET A 58 3.55 7.97 21.06
N LEU A 59 2.83 7.16 20.28
CA LEU A 59 3.40 6.24 19.28
C LEU A 59 3.43 6.82 17.86
N TYR A 60 3.18 8.13 17.67
CA TYR A 60 2.96 8.70 16.33
C TYR A 60 4.09 8.40 15.33
N HIS A 61 5.36 8.45 15.73
CA HIS A 61 6.49 8.19 14.83
C HIS A 61 6.91 6.70 14.74
N SER A 62 6.43 5.85 15.64
CA SER A 62 6.78 4.42 15.70
C SER A 62 5.63 3.48 15.32
N CYS A 63 4.40 3.99 15.24
CA CYS A 63 3.20 3.22 14.93
C CYS A 63 3.17 2.79 13.46
N VAL A 64 2.88 1.51 13.20
CA VAL A 64 2.75 0.93 11.85
C VAL A 64 1.73 1.70 10.99
N TYR A 65 0.56 2.03 11.55
CA TYR A 65 -0.46 2.79 10.83
C TYR A 65 0.04 4.18 10.45
N SER A 66 0.66 4.88 11.40
CA SER A 66 1.20 6.21 11.14
C SER A 66 2.28 6.17 10.08
N TRP A 67 3.20 5.22 10.17
CA TRP A 67 4.30 5.07 9.22
C TRP A 67 3.82 4.74 7.79
N ILE A 68 2.72 3.99 7.63
CA ILE A 68 2.18 3.62 6.31
C ILE A 68 1.22 4.70 5.76
N PHE A 69 0.40 5.32 6.59
CA PHE A 69 -0.78 6.06 6.15
C PHE A 69 -0.82 7.54 6.52
N GLU A 70 -0.28 7.93 7.68
CA GLU A 70 -0.15 9.35 8.06
C GLU A 70 1.16 9.94 7.51
N THR A 71 2.23 9.14 7.53
CA THR A 71 3.57 9.43 7.00
C THR A 71 4.08 10.81 7.43
N PRO A 72 4.20 11.08 8.74
CA PRO A 72 4.75 12.35 9.19
C PRO A 72 6.16 12.54 8.64
N PRO A 73 6.52 13.78 8.23
CA PRO A 73 7.91 14.08 7.89
C PRO A 73 8.82 13.80 9.10
N PRO A 74 10.08 13.37 8.87
CA PRO A 74 11.06 13.28 9.95
C PRO A 74 11.18 14.62 10.67
N GLU A 75 11.31 14.60 12.00
CA GLU A 75 11.37 15.80 12.85
C GLU A 75 12.51 16.75 12.41
N ASP A 76 13.66 16.18 12.03
CA ASP A 76 14.84 16.93 11.58
C ASP A 76 14.89 17.17 10.06
N SER A 77 13.79 16.93 9.35
CA SER A 77 13.82 17.03 7.89
C SER A 77 14.03 18.47 7.44
N LYS A 78 15.00 18.68 6.55
CA LYS A 78 15.20 19.94 5.79
C LYS A 78 14.51 19.93 4.42
N ILE A 79 13.91 18.80 4.04
CA ILE A 79 13.26 18.56 2.75
C ILE A 79 11.80 18.15 3.02
N MET A 80 10.84 18.68 2.25
CA MET A 80 9.39 18.47 2.44
C MET A 80 8.79 18.97 3.76
N CYS A 81 9.47 19.85 4.51
CA CYS A 81 8.98 20.35 5.82
C CYS A 81 7.69 21.17 5.73
N ARG A 82 7.32 21.63 4.52
CA ARG A 82 6.08 22.38 4.26
C ARG A 82 4.88 21.47 3.97
N TYR A 83 5.09 20.17 3.83
CA TYR A 83 4.02 19.20 3.59
C TYR A 83 3.69 18.47 4.90
N PRO A 84 2.39 18.25 5.21
CA PRO A 84 1.98 17.57 6.43
C PRO A 84 2.37 16.08 6.43
N ALA A 85 2.69 15.53 5.26
CA ALA A 85 3.06 14.13 5.07
C ALA A 85 4.08 13.96 3.94
N VAL A 86 4.97 12.98 4.08
CA VAL A 86 5.80 12.48 2.97
C VAL A 86 4.99 11.51 2.09
N PRO A 87 5.46 11.13 0.89
CA PRO A 87 4.71 10.22 0.03
C PRO A 87 4.44 8.89 0.74
N HIS A 88 3.18 8.45 0.72
CA HIS A 88 2.81 7.16 1.29
C HIS A 88 3.60 6.02 0.63
N PRO A 89 4.19 5.09 1.40
CA PRO A 89 5.06 4.06 0.87
C PRO A 89 4.26 2.87 0.30
N PHE A 90 3.10 3.15 -0.29
CA PHE A 90 2.27 2.17 -0.96
C PHE A 90 1.49 2.75 -2.14
N VAL A 91 1.13 1.89 -3.09
CA VAL A 91 0.21 2.20 -4.18
C VAL A 91 -0.89 1.16 -4.20
N LEU A 92 -2.15 1.61 -4.19
CA LEU A 92 -3.32 0.77 -4.44
C LEU A 92 -3.83 1.01 -5.86
N SER A 93 -4.01 -0.07 -6.60
CA SER A 93 -4.46 -0.05 -8.00
C SER A 93 -5.65 -1.01 -8.15
N PRO A 94 -6.85 -0.59 -7.71
CA PRO A 94 -8.07 -1.35 -8.00
C PRO A 94 -8.35 -1.31 -9.51
N GLU A 95 -8.98 -2.36 -10.04
CA GLU A 95 -9.40 -2.37 -11.44
C GLU A 95 -10.42 -1.26 -11.73
N PHE A 96 -10.13 -0.42 -12.72
CA PHE A 96 -10.92 0.76 -13.07
C PHE A 96 -12.26 0.45 -13.75
N SER A 97 -12.42 -0.76 -14.28
CA SER A 97 -13.55 -1.13 -15.14
C SER A 97 -14.85 -1.40 -14.39
N LEU A 98 -14.81 -1.64 -13.07
CA LEU A 98 -15.96 -2.11 -12.32
C LEU A 98 -16.67 -0.95 -11.59
N ARG A 99 -17.62 -0.29 -12.27
CA ARG A 99 -18.64 0.55 -11.60
C ARG A 99 -19.56 -0.27 -10.70
N LYS A 100 -19.66 -1.57 -10.99
CA LYS A 100 -20.51 -2.53 -10.31
C LYS A 100 -19.85 -3.90 -10.31
N THR A 101 -19.85 -4.55 -9.16
CA THR A 101 -19.40 -5.94 -8.99
C THR A 101 -20.55 -6.73 -8.36
N PRO A 102 -21.15 -7.68 -9.12
CA PRO A 102 -22.18 -8.57 -8.59
C PRO A 102 -21.69 -9.47 -7.46
N VAL A 103 -22.64 -9.98 -6.66
CA VAL A 103 -22.39 -10.99 -5.63
C VAL A 103 -21.62 -12.19 -6.22
N GLY A 104 -20.61 -12.67 -5.47
CA GLY A 104 -19.80 -13.82 -5.83
C GLY A 104 -18.74 -13.56 -6.89
N LYS A 105 -18.71 -12.39 -7.53
CA LYS A 105 -17.68 -12.06 -8.54
C LYS A 105 -16.34 -11.69 -7.90
N PRO A 106 -15.22 -12.01 -8.58
CA PRO A 106 -13.90 -11.65 -8.10
C PRO A 106 -13.65 -10.14 -8.22
N ILE A 107 -12.79 -9.62 -7.35
CA ILE A 107 -12.23 -8.27 -7.42
C ILE A 107 -10.74 -8.40 -7.21
N ASP A 108 -9.95 -7.91 -8.16
CA ASP A 108 -8.51 -7.85 -8.04
C ASP A 108 -8.05 -6.43 -7.73
N ILE A 109 -7.16 -6.31 -6.73
CA ILE A 109 -6.52 -5.05 -6.36
C ILE A 109 -5.01 -5.24 -6.41
N GLY A 110 -4.34 -4.41 -7.20
CA GLY A 110 -2.89 -4.29 -7.16
C GLY A 110 -2.46 -3.55 -5.90
N LEU A 111 -1.47 -4.09 -5.20
CA LEU A 111 -0.78 -3.41 -4.10
C LEU A 111 0.71 -3.38 -4.40
N THR A 112 1.34 -2.20 -4.28
CA THR A 112 2.79 -2.08 -4.24
C THR A 112 3.20 -1.49 -2.90
N LEU A 113 4.15 -2.13 -2.20
CA LEU A 113 4.79 -1.61 -0.99
C LEU A 113 6.21 -1.17 -1.32
N VAL A 114 6.62 -0.04 -0.75
CA VAL A 114 7.87 0.64 -1.10
C VAL A 114 8.79 0.72 0.13
N GLY A 115 10.05 0.36 -0.05
CA GLY A 115 11.07 0.50 0.97
C GLY A 115 10.76 -0.31 2.23
N LYS A 116 10.86 0.34 3.39
CA LYS A 116 10.60 -0.28 4.70
C LYS A 116 9.15 -0.74 4.87
N ALA A 117 8.19 -0.30 4.05
CA ALA A 117 6.80 -0.75 4.14
C ALA A 117 6.64 -2.27 4.00
N ASN A 118 7.54 -2.90 3.26
CA ASN A 118 7.53 -4.34 3.03
C ASN A 118 7.61 -5.16 4.34
N GLN A 119 8.25 -4.64 5.39
CA GLN A 119 8.33 -5.32 6.69
C GLN A 119 6.97 -5.41 7.41
N TYR A 120 6.01 -4.56 7.02
CA TYR A 120 4.68 -4.50 7.62
C TYR A 120 3.63 -5.26 6.82
N LEU A 121 4.04 -6.03 5.81
CA LEU A 121 3.14 -6.81 4.95
C LEU A 121 2.12 -7.67 5.71
N PRO A 122 2.46 -8.39 6.81
CA PRO A 122 1.47 -9.15 7.56
C PRO A 122 0.32 -8.29 8.12
N TYR A 123 0.62 -7.10 8.61
CA TYR A 123 -0.40 -6.15 9.10
C TYR A 123 -1.27 -5.63 7.95
N VAL A 124 -0.68 -5.41 6.78
CA VAL A 124 -1.40 -4.98 5.58
C VAL A 124 -2.38 -6.08 5.12
N ILE A 125 -1.93 -7.34 5.07
CA ILE A 125 -2.77 -8.48 4.68
C ILE A 125 -3.92 -8.67 5.68
N GLU A 126 -3.65 -8.59 6.98
CA GLU A 126 -4.69 -8.67 8.00
C GLU A 126 -5.69 -7.51 7.89
N ALA A 127 -5.21 -6.29 7.58
CA ALA A 127 -6.10 -5.17 7.31
C ALA A 127 -7.02 -5.49 6.13
N PHE A 128 -6.50 -5.99 5.00
CA PHE A 128 -7.31 -6.41 3.85
C PHE A 128 -8.35 -7.49 4.21
N ARG A 129 -7.99 -8.44 5.07
CA ARG A 129 -8.93 -9.45 5.58
C ARG A 129 -10.08 -8.79 6.34
N ARG A 130 -9.78 -7.86 7.25
CA ARG A 130 -10.78 -7.15 8.08
C ARG A 130 -11.61 -6.12 7.32
N MET A 131 -11.08 -5.54 6.24
CA MET A 131 -11.84 -4.60 5.40
C MET A 131 -13.12 -5.24 4.86
N GLY A 132 -13.07 -6.54 4.54
CA GLY A 132 -14.20 -7.28 4.01
C GLY A 132 -15.41 -7.32 4.94
N GLU A 133 -15.16 -7.40 6.24
CA GLU A 133 -16.18 -7.38 7.30
C GLU A 133 -16.75 -5.98 7.54
N GLN A 134 -15.92 -4.93 7.40
CA GLN A 134 -16.35 -3.54 7.53
C GLN A 134 -17.22 -3.08 6.35
N GLY A 135 -16.96 -3.63 5.18
CA GLY A 135 -17.66 -3.32 3.94
C GLY A 135 -17.21 -2.00 3.30
N ILE A 136 -17.46 -1.87 2.00
CA ILE A 136 -17.05 -0.71 1.20
C ILE A 136 -18.24 0.15 0.76
N GLY A 137 -18.00 1.46 0.70
CA GLY A 137 -18.98 2.44 0.22
C GLY A 137 -20.12 2.71 1.21
N PRO A 138 -21.12 3.52 0.81
CA PRO A 138 -22.23 3.92 1.68
C PRO A 138 -23.07 2.73 2.17
N SER A 139 -23.25 1.72 1.32
CA SER A 139 -24.00 0.51 1.64
C SER A 139 -23.21 -0.50 2.47
N LYS A 140 -21.92 -0.23 2.77
CA LYS A 140 -21.01 -1.15 3.46
C LYS A 140 -21.04 -2.56 2.86
N SER A 141 -21.02 -2.64 1.53
CA SER A 141 -21.07 -3.90 0.81
C SER A 141 -19.85 -4.77 1.16
N ARG A 142 -20.10 -5.99 1.65
CA ARG A 142 -19.06 -6.88 2.16
C ARG A 142 -18.38 -7.66 1.03
N PHE A 143 -17.17 -8.08 1.32
CA PHE A 143 -16.36 -8.96 0.48
C PHE A 143 -15.48 -9.82 1.37
N LYS A 144 -14.80 -10.81 0.80
CA LYS A 144 -13.82 -11.62 1.52
C LYS A 144 -12.48 -11.65 0.79
N LEU A 145 -11.40 -11.68 1.56
CA LEU A 145 -10.06 -11.96 1.05
C LEU A 145 -9.94 -13.44 0.72
N ILE A 146 -9.66 -13.77 -0.54
CA ILE A 146 -9.49 -15.14 -1.01
C ILE A 146 -8.02 -15.51 -1.09
N GLN A 147 -7.22 -14.66 -1.74
CA GLN A 147 -5.83 -14.94 -2.01
C GLN A 147 -4.98 -13.66 -2.02
N VAL A 148 -3.72 -13.79 -1.66
CA VAL A 148 -2.69 -12.80 -1.98
C VAL A 148 -1.59 -13.49 -2.75
N LYS A 149 -1.19 -12.92 -3.89
CA LYS A 149 -0.04 -13.36 -4.67
C LYS A 149 1.04 -12.30 -4.65
N GLN A 150 2.29 -12.69 -4.52
CA GLN A 150 3.46 -11.81 -4.61
C GLN A 150 4.18 -12.02 -5.94
N LYS A 151 4.64 -10.94 -6.56
CA LYS A 151 5.50 -10.99 -7.73
C LYS A 151 6.94 -11.30 -7.29
N ILE A 152 7.51 -12.38 -7.81
CA ILE A 152 8.86 -12.84 -7.41
C ILE A 152 9.95 -12.04 -8.15
N ASP A 153 9.72 -11.73 -9.42
CA ASP A 153 10.62 -10.95 -10.26
C ASP A 153 9.82 -9.80 -10.90
N LEU A 154 10.29 -8.56 -10.74
CA LEU A 154 9.61 -7.37 -11.28
C LEU A 154 9.60 -7.33 -12.81
N LEU A 155 10.58 -7.93 -13.47
CA LEU A 155 10.75 -7.95 -14.93
C LEU A 155 10.06 -9.15 -15.58
N GLN A 156 9.90 -10.25 -14.86
CA GLN A 156 9.24 -11.46 -15.36
C GLN A 156 7.76 -11.56 -14.93
N GLY A 157 7.06 -12.58 -15.42
CA GLY A 157 5.62 -12.80 -15.16
C GLY A 157 5.30 -13.66 -13.94
N ASN A 158 6.30 -14.04 -13.12
CA ASN A 158 6.14 -15.09 -12.11
C ASN A 158 5.52 -14.56 -10.81
N TRP A 159 4.46 -15.23 -10.36
CA TRP A 159 3.74 -14.93 -9.13
C TRP A 159 3.75 -16.15 -8.21
N GLN A 160 3.99 -15.95 -6.92
CA GLN A 160 3.83 -16.96 -5.89
C GLN A 160 2.58 -16.69 -5.05
N ALA A 161 1.89 -17.74 -4.63
CA ALA A 161 0.85 -17.63 -3.61
C ALA A 161 1.50 -17.28 -2.26
N LEU A 162 0.99 -16.25 -1.60
CA LEU A 162 1.49 -15.76 -0.32
C LEU A 162 0.46 -15.99 0.79
N TYR A 163 -0.82 -15.82 0.50
CA TYR A 163 -1.89 -16.06 1.46
C TYR A 163 -3.01 -16.82 0.76
N GLU A 164 -3.42 -17.96 1.31
CA GLU A 164 -4.59 -18.74 0.89
C GLU A 164 -5.15 -19.50 2.09
N ASN A 165 -6.47 -19.73 2.12
CA ASN A 165 -7.15 -20.52 3.18
C ASN A 165 -6.82 -20.07 4.62
N GLY A 166 -6.70 -18.76 4.85
CA GLY A 166 -6.40 -18.21 6.17
C GLY A 166 -4.94 -18.35 6.61
N ARG A 167 -4.06 -18.88 5.76
CA ARG A 167 -2.65 -19.11 6.08
C ARG A 167 -1.76 -18.17 5.28
N LEU A 168 -0.90 -17.46 5.99
CA LEU A 168 0.17 -16.64 5.41
C LEU A 168 1.46 -17.47 5.31
N GLN A 169 2.02 -17.55 4.11
CA GLN A 169 3.33 -18.15 3.85
C GLN A 169 4.43 -17.09 3.95
N LYS A 170 5.69 -17.53 3.96
CA LYS A 170 6.84 -16.62 3.94
C LYS A 170 6.87 -15.84 2.62
N SER A 171 6.96 -14.51 2.70
CA SER A 171 7.16 -13.67 1.51
C SER A 171 8.56 -13.86 0.92
N ALA A 172 8.65 -13.75 -0.40
CA ALA A 172 9.94 -13.56 -1.06
C ALA A 172 10.49 -12.17 -0.74
N ASP A 173 11.80 -12.00 -0.92
CA ASP A 173 12.44 -10.72 -0.68
C ASP A 173 11.90 -9.65 -1.66
N PRO A 174 11.58 -8.43 -1.17
CA PRO A 174 11.15 -7.34 -2.02
C PRO A 174 12.29 -6.93 -2.95
N GLN A 175 11.93 -6.61 -4.19
CA GLN A 175 12.89 -6.50 -5.29
C GLN A 175 13.30 -5.04 -5.48
N THR A 176 14.60 -4.74 -5.50
CA THR A 176 15.10 -3.39 -5.79
C THR A 176 15.30 -3.25 -7.30
N PRO A 177 14.58 -2.34 -7.98
CA PRO A 177 14.79 -2.10 -9.41
C PRO A 177 16.24 -1.66 -9.65
N LYS A 178 16.93 -2.31 -10.58
CA LYS A 178 18.20 -1.80 -11.09
C LYS A 178 17.87 -0.52 -11.87
N LEU A 179 18.22 0.64 -11.32
CA LEU A 179 18.15 1.89 -12.07
C LEU A 179 19.09 1.73 -13.28
N LEU A 180 18.52 1.70 -14.49
CA LEU A 180 19.33 1.67 -15.70
C LEU A 180 20.13 2.97 -15.78
N ALA A 181 21.45 2.85 -15.94
CA ALA A 181 22.41 3.95 -15.86
C ALA A 181 22.09 5.16 -16.78
N TRP A 182 21.28 5.00 -17.83
CA TRP A 182 20.93 6.06 -18.76
C TRP A 182 19.98 7.15 -18.19
N TYR A 183 19.24 6.86 -17.10
CA TYR A 183 18.32 7.85 -16.51
C TYR A 183 19.03 8.92 -15.66
N ILE A 184 20.31 8.72 -15.32
CA ILE A 184 21.07 9.57 -14.40
C ILE A 184 21.77 10.74 -15.13
N VAL A 185 21.98 10.64 -16.45
CA VAL A 185 22.77 11.60 -17.24
C VAL A 185 22.04 12.93 -17.53
N ARG A 186 20.71 13.03 -17.34
CA ARG A 186 19.98 14.28 -17.65
C ARG A 186 19.95 15.35 -16.55
N LYS A 187 20.49 15.10 -15.36
CA LYS A 187 20.41 16.08 -14.26
C LYS A 187 21.60 17.05 -14.18
N THR A 188 22.71 16.76 -14.86
CA THR A 188 23.86 17.68 -14.93
C THR A 188 23.68 18.82 -15.93
N ASP A 189 22.72 18.73 -16.86
CA ASP A 189 22.52 19.75 -17.89
C ASP A 189 21.31 20.69 -17.65
N LEU A 190 20.57 20.52 -16.55
CA LEU A 190 19.37 21.33 -16.26
C LEU A 190 19.50 22.26 -15.04
N ILE A 191 20.69 22.39 -14.45
CA ILE A 191 21.02 23.37 -13.40
C ILE A 191 22.09 24.37 -13.91
N LYS A 192 22.03 24.69 -15.19
CA LYS A 192 22.65 25.89 -15.79
C LYS A 192 21.66 26.49 -16.79
N ARG A 193 20.70 27.24 -16.27
CA ARG A 193 20.07 28.32 -17.01
C ARG A 193 20.06 29.52 -16.08
N ASP A 194 20.88 30.49 -16.48
CA ASP A 194 20.87 31.87 -16.04
C ASP A 194 19.46 32.50 -16.16
#